data_AF-A0A412J4G2-F1
#
_entry.id   AF-A0A412J4G2-F1
#
_cell.length_a   1.000
_cell.length_b   1.000
_cell.length_c   1.000
_cell.angle_alpha   90.00
_cell.angle_beta   90.00
_cell.angle_gamma   90.00
#
_symmetry.space_group_name_H-M   'P 1'
#
loop_
_entity.id
_entity.type
_entity.pdbx_description
1 polymer ?
#
loop_
_entity_poly.entity_id
_entity_poly.type
_entity_poly.pdbx_seq_one_letter_code
_entity_poly.pdbx_strand_id
1 'polypeptide(L)'
;MKQSRIGLGVVTMLSIFVVVCMCVLVLFSSNKVYQMHEQVNRSYAYKKAYYQAEIKAHKLIDQNETDFLVHVKEDTYLKVKVDHGQIVVFKTIVKGE
;
A
#
# COMPACT_ATOMS: atom_id res chain seq x y z
N MET A 1 -48.06 35.61 -18.54
CA MET A 1 -46.72 35.00 -18.50
C MET A 1 -46.42 34.48 -17.09
N LYS A 2 -46.65 33.18 -16.82
CA LYS A 2 -46.40 32.53 -15.50
C LYS A 2 -45.58 31.22 -15.63
N GLN A 3 -44.87 31.04 -16.74
CA GLN A 3 -44.12 29.81 -17.04
C GLN A 3 -42.62 29.92 -16.69
N SER A 4 -42.10 31.14 -16.51
CA SER A 4 -40.66 31.42 -16.34
C SER A 4 -40.12 31.06 -14.94
N ARG A 5 -40.96 31.00 -13.89
CA ARG A 5 -40.51 30.71 -12.51
C ARG A 5 -40.27 29.23 -12.22
N ILE A 6 -40.93 28.31 -12.91
CA ILE A 6 -40.82 26.86 -12.65
C ILE A 6 -39.56 26.29 -13.31
N GLY A 7 -39.22 26.73 -14.52
CA GLY A 7 -38.02 26.29 -15.22
C GLY A 7 -36.72 26.69 -14.52
N LEU A 8 -36.68 27.89 -13.91
CA LEU A 8 -35.49 28.36 -13.19
C LEU A 8 -35.20 27.52 -11.93
N GLY A 9 -36.24 27.12 -11.19
CA GLY A 9 -36.11 26.29 -9.98
C GLY A 9 -35.67 24.86 -10.27
N VAL A 10 -36.13 24.28 -11.38
CA VAL A 10 -35.71 22.94 -11.81
C VAL A 10 -34.24 22.96 -12.25
N VAL A 11 -33.81 23.98 -12.99
CA VAL A 11 -32.41 24.12 -13.44
C VAL A 11 -31.46 24.31 -12.26
N THR A 12 -31.82 25.12 -11.26
CA THR A 12 -30.99 25.25 -10.05
C THR A 12 -30.94 23.96 -9.25
N MET A 13 -32.05 23.25 -9.07
CA MET A 13 -32.04 21.93 -8.40
C MET A 13 -31.19 20.90 -9.14
N LEU A 14 -31.26 20.86 -10.48
CA LEU A 14 -30.43 19.97 -11.30
C LEU A 14 -28.94 20.32 -11.17
N SER A 15 -28.60 21.61 -11.20
CA SER A 15 -27.22 22.07 -11.07
C SER A 15 -26.60 21.71 -9.71
N ILE A 16 -27.35 21.86 -8.62
CA ILE A 16 -26.92 21.48 -7.28
C ILE A 16 -26.72 19.96 -7.21
N PHE A 17 -27.64 19.18 -7.76
CA PHE A 17 -27.53 17.73 -7.80
C PHE A 17 -26.27 17.26 -8.56
N VAL A 18 -25.99 17.84 -9.73
CA VAL A 18 -24.77 17.53 -10.50
C VAL A 18 -23.50 17.87 -9.72
N VAL A 19 -23.46 19.04 -9.07
CA VAL A 19 -22.31 19.46 -8.25
C VAL A 19 -22.10 18.50 -7.08
N VAL A 20 -23.18 18.12 -6.37
CA VAL A 20 -23.11 17.16 -5.27
C VAL A 20 -22.61 15.80 -5.77
N CYS A 21 -23.14 15.28 -6.88
CA CYS A 21 -22.68 14.04 -7.49
C CYS A 21 -21.19 14.09 -7.87
N MET A 22 -20.71 15.20 -8.45
CA MET A 22 -19.29 15.38 -8.76
C MET A 22 -18.42 15.38 -7.51
N CYS A 23 -18.83 16.08 -6.44
CA CYS A 23 -18.12 16.09 -5.17
C CYS A 23 -18.02 14.67 -4.55
N VAL A 24 -19.10 13.89 -4.59
CA VAL A 24 -19.09 12.51 -4.07
C VAL A 24 -18.16 11.61 -4.88
N LEU A 25 -18.18 11.70 -6.21
CA LEU A 25 -17.29 10.93 -7.08
C LEU A 25 -15.80 11.26 -6.86
N VAL A 26 -15.47 12.54 -6.67
CA VAL A 26 -14.10 12.97 -6.36
C VAL A 26 -13.65 12.42 -5.01
N LEU A 27 -14.45 12.56 -3.96
CA LEU A 27 -14.12 12.02 -2.63
C LEU A 27 -13.92 10.50 -2.67
N PHE A 28 -14.78 9.78 -3.39
CA PHE A 28 -14.66 8.33 -3.54
C PHE A 28 -13.40 7.93 -4.32
N SER A 29 -13.08 8.66 -5.39
CA SER A 29 -11.87 8.43 -6.20
C SER A 29 -10.60 8.69 -5.40
N SER A 30 -10.54 9.80 -4.65
CA SER A 30 -9.41 10.10 -3.77
C SER A 30 -9.21 9.02 -2.72
N ASN A 31 -10.28 8.58 -2.04
CA ASN A 31 -10.19 7.53 -1.03
C ASN A 31 -9.65 6.21 -1.61
N LYS A 32 -10.11 5.82 -2.82
CA LYS A 32 -9.57 4.65 -3.53
C LYS A 32 -8.10 4.80 -3.89
N VAL A 33 -7.68 5.97 -4.38
CA VAL A 33 -6.27 6.23 -4.72
C VAL A 33 -5.38 6.18 -3.47
N TYR A 34 -5.83 6.73 -2.34
CA TYR A 34 -5.11 6.65 -1.07
C TYR A 34 -4.92 5.19 -0.61
N GLN A 35 -5.98 4.38 -0.63
CA GLN A 35 -5.88 2.96 -0.26
C GLN A 35 -4.96 2.19 -1.20
N MET A 36 -5.03 2.45 -2.51
CA MET A 36 -4.12 1.83 -3.49
C MET A 36 -2.67 2.23 -3.22
N HIS A 37 -2.41 3.50 -2.94
CA HIS A 37 -1.06 3.99 -2.67
C HIS A 37 -0.47 3.38 -1.40
N GLU A 38 -1.28 3.19 -0.35
CA GLU A 38 -0.84 2.54 0.88
C GLU A 38 -0.53 1.05 0.67
N GLN A 39 -1.38 0.32 -0.06
CA GLN A 39 -1.12 -1.08 -0.42
C GLN A 39 0.15 -1.23 -1.27
N VAL A 40 0.31 -0.36 -2.25
CA VAL A 40 1.49 -0.33 -3.12
C VAL A 40 2.75 -0.02 -2.30
N ASN A 41 2.71 0.97 -1.42
CA ASN A 41 3.84 1.33 -0.57
C ASN A 41 4.24 0.18 0.37
N ARG A 42 3.26 -0.54 0.94
CA ARG A 42 3.51 -1.74 1.74
C ARG A 42 4.21 -2.82 0.91
N SER A 43 3.71 -3.10 -0.30
CA SER A 43 4.31 -4.07 -1.23
C SER A 43 5.75 -3.69 -1.61
N TYR A 44 6.01 -2.42 -1.89
CA TYR A 44 7.36 -1.91 -2.17
C TYR A 44 8.30 -2.07 -0.98
N ALA A 45 7.85 -1.80 0.24
CA ALA A 45 8.66 -1.99 1.45
C ALA A 45 9.07 -3.45 1.63
N TYR A 46 8.12 -4.39 1.47
CA TYR A 46 8.43 -5.82 1.49
C TYR A 46 9.42 -6.20 0.40
N LYS A 47 9.15 -5.83 -0.86
CA LYS A 47 10.02 -6.17 -1.99
C LYS A 47 11.44 -5.64 -1.79
N LYS A 48 11.59 -4.42 -1.28
CA LYS A 48 12.89 -3.82 -0.93
C LYS A 48 13.61 -4.64 0.15
N ALA A 49 12.90 -5.04 1.21
CA ALA A 49 13.48 -5.83 2.28
C ALA A 49 13.88 -7.26 1.82
N TYR A 50 13.10 -7.87 0.92
CA TYR A 50 13.46 -9.15 0.28
C TYR A 50 14.76 -9.04 -0.52
N TYR A 51 14.93 -8.01 -1.35
CA TYR A 51 16.18 -7.82 -2.08
C TYR A 51 17.37 -7.55 -1.15
N GLN A 52 17.15 -6.77 -0.09
CA GLN A 52 18.20 -6.53 0.91
C GLN A 52 18.58 -7.83 1.64
N ALA A 53 17.60 -8.66 1.97
CA ALA A 53 17.81 -9.98 2.55
C ALA A 53 18.60 -10.89 1.61
N GLU A 54 18.30 -10.88 0.33
CA GLU A 54 19.01 -11.69 -0.66
C GLU A 54 20.48 -11.27 -0.80
N ILE A 55 20.74 -9.96 -0.93
CA ILE A 55 22.12 -9.43 -0.99
C ILE A 55 22.88 -9.75 0.31
N LYS A 56 22.22 -9.62 1.46
CA LYS A 56 22.82 -9.93 2.76
C LYS A 56 23.07 -11.42 2.93
N ALA A 57 22.15 -12.29 2.47
CA ALA A 57 22.32 -13.74 2.45
C ALA A 57 23.58 -14.11 1.66
N HIS A 58 23.73 -13.57 0.45
CA HIS A 58 24.91 -13.85 -0.38
C HIS A 58 26.22 -13.45 0.28
N LYS A 59 26.27 -12.33 1.03
CA LYS A 59 27.46 -11.92 1.79
C LYS A 59 27.72 -12.76 3.04
N LEU A 60 26.66 -13.23 3.70
CA LEU A 60 26.73 -13.98 4.95
C LEU A 60 26.97 -15.48 4.75
N ILE A 61 26.66 -16.01 3.56
CA ILE A 61 27.06 -17.37 3.14
C ILE A 61 28.58 -17.53 3.25
N ASP A 62 29.34 -16.52 2.81
CA ASP A 62 30.80 -16.52 2.91
C ASP A 62 31.30 -16.47 4.37
N GLN A 63 30.44 -16.02 5.30
CA GLN A 63 30.73 -15.90 6.73
C GLN A 63 30.13 -17.05 7.56
N ASN A 64 29.52 -18.05 6.92
CA ASN A 64 28.85 -19.20 7.54
C ASN A 64 27.67 -18.82 8.47
N GLU A 65 27.13 -17.61 8.34
CA GLU A 65 25.93 -17.17 9.05
C GLU A 65 24.68 -17.53 8.24
N THR A 66 23.85 -18.41 8.80
CA THR A 66 22.72 -19.03 8.10
C THR A 66 21.35 -18.60 8.60
N ASP A 67 21.28 -17.84 9.71
CA ASP A 67 20.04 -17.32 10.28
C ASP A 67 20.23 -15.84 10.65
N PHE A 68 19.47 -14.94 10.02
CA PHE A 68 19.53 -13.51 10.30
C PHE A 68 18.22 -12.78 10.05
N LEU A 69 18.11 -11.58 10.64
CA LEU A 69 16.94 -10.71 10.54
C LEU A 69 17.21 -9.51 9.63
N VAL A 70 16.19 -9.14 8.85
CA VAL A 70 16.17 -7.95 8.01
C VAL A 70 14.97 -7.09 8.37
N HIS A 71 15.19 -5.83 8.67
CA HIS A 71 14.12 -4.89 8.99
C HIS A 71 13.31 -4.55 7.73
N VAL A 72 11.97 -4.57 7.84
CA VAL A 72 11.06 -4.22 6.74
C VAL A 72 10.49 -2.83 6.96
N LYS A 73 9.73 -2.67 8.04
CA LYS A 73 9.03 -1.43 8.42
C LYS A 73 8.52 -1.56 9.86
N GLU A 74 8.53 -0.47 10.62
CA GLU A 74 8.03 -0.44 12.02
C GLU A 74 8.66 -1.58 12.85
N ASP A 75 7.85 -2.38 13.54
CA ASP A 75 8.27 -3.55 14.31
C ASP A 75 8.30 -4.85 13.49
N THR A 76 8.23 -4.76 12.16
CA THR A 76 8.22 -5.93 11.27
C THR A 76 9.61 -6.26 10.74
N TYR A 77 10.00 -7.53 10.90
CA TYR A 77 11.26 -8.11 10.46
C TYR A 77 11.02 -9.33 9.56
N LEU A 78 11.92 -9.56 8.60
CA LEU A 78 12.03 -10.78 7.83
C LEU A 78 13.14 -11.63 8.45
N LYS A 79 12.77 -12.80 8.97
CA LYS A 79 13.71 -13.86 9.34
C LYS A 79 14.06 -14.65 8.09
N VAL A 80 15.36 -14.68 7.80
CA VAL A 80 15.93 -15.30 6.61
C VAL A 80 16.77 -16.47 7.06
N LYS A 81 16.44 -17.67 6.55
CA LYS A 81 17.26 -18.85 6.74
C LYS A 81 17.88 -19.27 5.42
N VAL A 82 19.19 -19.45 5.43
CA VAL A 82 19.99 -19.90 4.30
C VAL A 82 20.46 -21.33 4.57
N ASP A 83 20.33 -22.21 3.58
CA ASP A 83 20.81 -23.58 3.65
C ASP A 83 21.46 -23.95 2.31
N HIS A 84 22.61 -24.61 2.36
CA HIS A 84 23.41 -24.99 1.17
C HIS A 84 23.65 -23.84 0.17
N GLY A 85 23.85 -22.60 0.66
CA GLY A 85 24.08 -21.43 -0.20
C GLY A 85 22.83 -20.88 -0.89
N GLN A 86 21.64 -21.36 -0.54
CA GLN A 86 20.35 -20.88 -1.04
C GLN A 86 19.45 -20.42 0.09
N ILE A 87 18.58 -19.45 -0.18
CA ILE A 87 17.61 -18.97 0.81
C ILE A 87 16.44 -19.96 0.85
N VAL A 88 16.24 -20.59 2.01
CA VAL A 88 15.25 -21.67 2.17
C VAL A 88 14.01 -21.22 2.95
N VAL A 89 14.12 -20.21 3.81
CA VAL A 89 12.97 -19.70 4.58
C VAL A 89 12.98 -18.19 4.64
N PHE A 90 11.85 -17.59 4.29
CA PHE A 90 11.49 -16.22 4.63
C PHE A 90 10.27 -16.24 5.54
N LYS A 91 10.44 -15.85 6.80
CA LYS A 91 9.32 -15.72 7.76
C LYS A 91 9.23 -14.28 8.24
N THR A 92 8.07 -13.66 8.07
CA THR A 92 7.80 -12.34 8.66
C THR A 92 7.53 -12.50 10.15
N ILE A 93 8.15 -11.65 10.96
CA ILE A 93 8.00 -11.60 12.42
C ILE A 93 7.66 -10.17 12.80
N VAL A 94 6.61 -9.98 13.60
CA VAL A 94 6.29 -8.69 14.21
C VAL A 94 6.76 -8.72 15.65
N LYS A 95 7.57 -7.74 16.05
CA LYS A 95 8.10 -7.64 17.40
C LYS A 95 6.95 -7.26 18.35
N GLY A 96 6.51 -8.21 19.17
CA GLY A 96 5.40 -8.03 20.11
C GLY A 96 4.30 -9.08 20.02
N GLU A 97 4.35 -9.98 19.03
CA GLU A 97 3.54 -11.22 18.97
C GLU A 97 4.19 -12.39 19.72
#